data_AF-A0A0F9DXR0-F1
#
_entry.id   AF-A0A0F9DXR0-F1
#
_cell.length_a   1.000
_cell.length_b   1.000
_cell.length_c   1.000
_cell.angle_alpha   90.00
_cell.angle_beta   90.00
_cell.angle_gamma   90.00
#
_symmetry.space_group_name_H-M   'P 1'
#
loop_
_entity.id
_entity.type
_entity.pdbx_description
1 polymer ?
#
loop_
_entity_poly.entity_id
_entity_poly.type
_entity_poly.pdbx_seq_one_letter_code
_entity_poly.pdbx_strand_id
1 'polypeptide(L)'
;MQKYYRTRVDQGLCSQCGHPRERMKVTTCNSCHARDGVKTAQRRKKRLQEGTCTQCGLCPSTTTTRCDNCSGKAKTNNKTWRQRLKEETMNAYGGKCACCGEHTIQFLTIDHIDGREQPSSSKTLGTSLYSTLKAKGYPTENIQVLCFNCNSAKYQCGTCPHQA
;
A
#
# COMPACT_ATOMS: atom_id res chain seq x y z
N MET A 1 28.93 -1.95 16.18
CA MET A 1 28.23 -1.09 15.18
C MET A 1 26.71 -1.07 15.34
N GLN A 2 26.02 -2.22 15.49
CA GLN A 2 24.55 -2.29 15.64
C GLN A 2 23.98 -1.65 16.93
N LYS A 3 24.70 -1.71 18.05
CA LYS A 3 24.25 -1.13 19.34
C LYS A 3 24.04 0.39 19.21
N TYR A 4 25.03 1.11 18.65
CA TYR A 4 24.95 2.55 18.42
C TYR A 4 23.87 2.97 17.43
N TYR A 5 23.55 2.13 16.43
CA TYR A 5 22.48 2.41 15.46
C TYR A 5 21.10 2.45 16.13
N ARG A 6 20.76 1.41 16.90
CA ARG A 6 19.45 1.34 17.58
C ARG A 6 19.31 2.47 18.60
N THR A 7 20.34 2.67 19.41
CA THR A 7 20.37 3.76 20.41
C THR A 7 20.11 5.14 19.80
N ARG A 8 20.71 5.47 18.64
CA ARG A 8 20.46 6.75 17.97
C ARG A 8 19.02 6.89 17.51
N VAL A 9 18.47 5.87 16.85
CA VAL A 9 17.09 5.91 16.36
C VAL A 9 16.13 6.06 17.53
N ASP A 10 16.30 5.30 18.60
CA ASP A 10 15.43 5.34 19.78
C ASP A 10 15.48 6.72 20.47
N GLN A 11 16.62 7.40 20.44
CA GLN A 11 16.82 8.77 20.95
C GLN A 11 16.31 9.89 20.00
N GLY A 12 15.63 9.54 18.91
CA GLY A 12 15.17 10.55 17.94
C GLY A 12 16.26 11.08 17.01
N LEU A 13 17.45 10.46 16.98
CA LEU A 13 18.59 10.88 16.18
C LEU A 13 18.68 10.13 14.84
N CYS A 14 19.24 10.81 13.84
CA CYS A 14 19.48 10.27 12.51
C CYS A 14 20.50 9.14 12.58
N SER A 15 20.14 7.98 12.01
CA SER A 15 21.00 6.80 12.02
C SER A 15 22.31 6.97 11.25
N GLN A 16 22.40 7.99 10.37
CA GLN A 16 23.60 8.27 9.58
C GLN A 16 24.46 9.38 10.19
N CYS A 17 23.91 10.58 10.35
CA CYS A 17 24.69 11.74 10.81
C CYS A 17 24.60 12.01 12.32
N GLY A 18 23.65 11.39 13.04
CA GLY A 18 23.47 11.61 14.48
C GLY A 18 22.72 12.88 14.88
N HIS A 19 22.27 13.72 13.94
CA HIS A 19 21.45 14.89 14.25
C HIS A 19 19.99 14.53 14.55
N PRO A 20 19.25 15.37 15.31
CA PRO A 20 17.82 15.18 15.54
C PRO A 20 17.03 15.00 14.24
N ARG A 21 16.05 14.09 14.25
CA ARG A 21 15.16 13.82 13.12
C ARG A 21 13.94 14.72 13.17
N GLU A 22 13.55 15.23 12.00
CA GLU A 22 12.34 16.02 11.83
C GLU A 22 11.08 15.13 11.82
N ARG A 23 11.23 13.85 11.45
CA ARG A 23 10.14 12.89 11.31
C ARG A 23 10.48 11.59 12.03
N MET A 24 9.79 11.30 13.14
CA MET A 24 10.11 10.15 13.98
C MET A 24 9.84 8.78 13.30
N LYS A 25 8.96 8.74 12.29
CA LYS A 25 8.63 7.51 11.53
C LYS A 25 9.75 7.02 10.59
N VAL A 26 10.76 7.85 10.29
CA VAL A 26 11.89 7.50 9.39
C VAL A 26 13.20 7.56 10.16
N THR A 27 14.16 6.69 9.87
CA THR A 27 15.41 6.57 10.67
C THR A 27 16.47 7.61 10.33
N THR A 28 16.28 8.39 9.26
CA THR A 28 17.22 9.42 8.79
C THR A 28 16.58 10.81 8.82
N CYS A 29 17.37 11.85 9.07
CA CYS A 29 16.94 13.24 8.90
C CYS A 29 16.69 13.58 7.42
N ASN A 30 15.98 14.68 7.16
CA ASN A 30 15.60 15.11 5.81
C ASN A 30 16.80 15.33 4.89
N SER A 31 17.89 15.90 5.41
CA SER A 31 19.10 16.16 4.62
C SER A 31 19.79 14.86 4.18
N CYS A 32 19.91 13.88 5.08
CA CYS A 32 20.47 12.57 4.76
C CYS A 32 19.58 11.83 3.77
N HIS A 33 18.26 11.88 3.95
CA HIS A 33 17.30 11.29 3.02
C HIS A 33 17.40 11.91 1.62
N ALA A 34 17.45 13.25 1.53
CA ALA A 34 17.58 13.96 0.25
C ALA A 34 18.87 13.56 -0.49
N ARG A 35 20.00 13.55 0.23
CA ARG A 35 21.30 13.13 -0.31
C ARG A 35 21.27 11.69 -0.83
N ASP A 36 20.69 10.76 -0.07
CA ASP A 36 20.57 9.36 -0.49
C ASP A 36 19.61 9.18 -1.67
N GLY A 37 18.59 10.04 -1.76
CA GLY A 37 17.73 10.16 -2.93
C GLY A 37 18.53 10.51 -4.19
N VAL A 38 19.40 11.52 -4.13
CA VAL A 38 20.28 11.90 -5.25
C VAL A 38 21.20 10.74 -5.65
N LYS A 39 21.87 10.11 -4.67
CA LYS A 39 22.74 8.94 -4.92
C LYS A 39 21.98 7.78 -5.57
N THR A 40 20.76 7.53 -5.11
CA THR A 40 19.90 6.46 -5.65
C THR A 40 19.46 6.77 -7.08
N ALA A 41 19.10 8.02 -7.38
CA ALA A 41 18.75 8.47 -8.72
C ALA A 41 19.95 8.34 -9.68
N GLN A 42 21.14 8.77 -9.27
CA GLN A 42 22.38 8.63 -10.03
C GLN A 42 22.69 7.16 -10.33
N ARG A 43 22.62 6.28 -9.32
CA ARG A 43 22.83 4.83 -9.50
C ARG A 43 21.82 4.22 -10.48
N ARG A 44 20.56 4.63 -10.41
CA ARG A 44 19.52 4.18 -11.36
C ARG A 44 19.84 4.63 -12.79
N LYS A 45 20.23 5.89 -12.97
CA LYS A 45 20.60 6.44 -14.28
C LYS A 45 21.80 5.70 -14.88
N LYS A 46 22.85 5.47 -14.08
CA LYS A 46 24.04 4.70 -14.49
C LYS A 46 23.66 3.30 -14.96
N ARG A 47 22.87 2.56 -14.18
CA ARG A 47 22.41 1.20 -14.55
C ARG A 47 21.60 1.17 -15.84
N LEU A 48 20.73 2.17 -16.05
CA LEU A 48 19.98 2.30 -17.30
C LEU A 48 20.91 2.54 -18.50
N GLN A 49 21.92 3.39 -18.35
CA GLN A 49 22.91 3.66 -19.39
C GLN A 49 23.78 2.43 -19.71
N GLU A 50 24.14 1.66 -18.69
CA GLU A 50 24.88 0.40 -18.83
C GLU A 50 24.01 -0.77 -19.33
N GLY A 51 22.71 -0.57 -19.52
CA GLY A 51 21.78 -1.62 -19.92
C GLY A 51 21.64 -2.73 -18.88
N THR A 52 21.80 -2.43 -17.59
CA THR A 52 21.68 -3.39 -16.48
C THR A 52 20.40 -3.20 -15.69
N CYS A 53 19.95 -4.26 -15.02
CA CYS A 53 18.75 -4.25 -14.18
C CYS A 53 18.82 -3.14 -13.12
N THR A 54 17.84 -2.24 -13.11
CA THR A 54 17.81 -1.10 -12.16
C THR A 54 17.73 -1.51 -10.70
N GLN A 55 17.24 -2.73 -10.41
CA GLN A 55 17.12 -3.26 -9.06
C GLN A 55 18.41 -3.92 -8.57
N CYS A 56 18.84 -5.04 -9.18
CA CYS A 56 20.03 -5.77 -8.75
C CYS A 56 21.33 -5.20 -9.32
N GLY A 57 21.32 -4.67 -10.54
CA GLY A 57 22.52 -4.18 -11.25
C GLY A 57 23.48 -5.28 -11.70
N LEU A 58 23.10 -6.56 -11.60
CA LEU A 58 23.99 -7.70 -11.86
C LEU A 58 23.80 -8.34 -13.23
N CYS A 59 22.63 -8.14 -13.84
CA CYS A 59 22.29 -8.77 -15.10
C CYS A 59 21.85 -7.72 -16.14
N PRO A 60 22.05 -8.04 -17.44
CA PRO A 60 21.55 -7.22 -18.52
C PRO A 60 20.03 -7.07 -18.45
N SER A 61 19.54 -5.90 -18.86
CA SER A 61 18.13 -5.54 -18.89
C SER A 61 17.97 -4.47 -19.97
N THR A 62 17.95 -4.90 -21.24
CA THR A 62 17.97 -4.02 -22.41
C THR A 62 16.57 -3.65 -22.90
N THR A 63 15.62 -4.59 -22.84
CA THR A 63 14.22 -4.35 -23.25
C THR A 63 13.36 -3.80 -22.12
N THR A 64 13.68 -4.13 -20.87
CA THR A 64 12.94 -3.71 -19.68
C THR A 64 13.88 -3.03 -18.69
N THR A 65 13.34 -2.37 -17.67
CA THR A 65 14.17 -1.71 -16.64
C THR A 65 14.63 -2.66 -15.53
N ARG A 66 14.10 -3.89 -15.47
CA ARG A 66 14.41 -4.89 -14.44
C ARG A 66 14.41 -6.28 -15.07
N CYS A 67 15.36 -7.12 -14.67
CA CYS A 67 15.39 -8.52 -15.05
C CYS A 67 14.16 -9.31 -14.57
N ASP A 68 13.90 -10.44 -15.20
CA ASP A 68 12.72 -11.27 -14.93
C ASP A 68 12.66 -11.76 -13.49
N ASN A 69 13.79 -12.10 -12.87
CA ASN A 69 13.82 -12.49 -11.46
C ASN A 69 13.40 -11.33 -10.54
N CYS A 70 13.98 -10.13 -10.72
CA CYS A 70 13.60 -8.96 -9.92
C CYS A 70 12.15 -8.54 -10.15
N SER A 71 11.69 -8.61 -11.40
CA SER A 71 10.32 -8.32 -11.79
C SER A 71 9.34 -9.35 -11.23
N GLY A 72 9.65 -10.63 -11.32
CA GLY A 72 8.88 -11.75 -10.76
C GLY A 72 8.77 -11.65 -9.25
N LYS A 73 9.88 -11.41 -8.55
CA LYS A 73 9.89 -11.18 -7.11
C LYS A 73 9.01 -9.98 -6.72
N ALA A 74 9.09 -8.88 -7.45
CA ALA A 74 8.24 -7.70 -7.21
C ALA A 74 6.75 -8.02 -7.42
N LYS A 75 6.40 -8.79 -8.47
CA LYS A 75 5.02 -9.24 -8.73
C LYS A 75 4.49 -10.09 -7.56
N THR A 76 5.26 -11.09 -7.11
CA THR A 76 4.88 -11.95 -5.98
C THR A 76 4.69 -11.15 -4.70
N ASN A 77 5.65 -10.29 -4.36
CA ASN A 77 5.55 -9.44 -3.17
C ASN A 77 4.33 -8.52 -3.21
N ASN A 78 4.04 -7.90 -4.36
CA ASN A 78 2.87 -7.06 -4.54
C ASN A 78 1.57 -7.85 -4.40
N LYS A 79 1.51 -9.08 -4.93
CA LYS A 79 0.35 -9.96 -4.78
C LYS A 79 0.10 -10.28 -3.31
N THR A 80 1.13 -10.74 -2.59
CA THR A 80 1.03 -11.08 -1.16
C THR A 80 0.65 -9.86 -0.32
N TRP A 81 1.24 -8.69 -0.59
CA TRP A 81 0.91 -7.46 0.12
C TRP A 81 -0.56 -7.04 -0.11
N ARG A 82 -1.04 -7.08 -1.36
CA ARG A 82 -2.45 -6.76 -1.69
C ARG A 82 -3.43 -7.70 -1.00
N GLN A 83 -3.11 -8.98 -0.95
CA GLN A 83 -3.93 -9.99 -0.29
C GLN A 83 -4.02 -9.70 1.22
N ARG A 84 -2.88 -9.52 1.89
CA ARG A 84 -2.83 -9.19 3.32
C ARG A 84 -3.59 -7.91 3.63
N LEU A 85 -3.38 -6.86 2.82
CA LEU A 85 -4.06 -5.59 3.01
C LEU A 85 -5.59 -5.74 2.85
N LYS A 86 -6.06 -6.56 1.89
CA LYS A 86 -7.48 -6.86 1.73
C LYS A 86 -8.02 -7.61 2.95
N GLU A 87 -7.36 -8.69 3.39
CA GLU A 87 -7.73 -9.48 4.58
C GLU A 87 -7.83 -8.59 5.83
N GLU A 88 -6.78 -7.82 6.13
CA GLU A 88 -6.75 -6.87 7.26
C GLU A 88 -7.91 -5.88 7.18
N THR A 89 -8.18 -5.33 6.00
CA THR A 89 -9.24 -4.33 5.81
C THR A 89 -10.63 -4.96 6.00
N MET A 90 -10.92 -6.10 5.38
CA MET A 90 -12.23 -6.74 5.54
C MET A 90 -12.47 -7.13 7.00
N ASN A 91 -11.45 -7.65 7.69
CA ASN A 91 -11.54 -8.03 9.09
C ASN A 91 -11.74 -6.82 10.02
N ALA A 92 -11.10 -5.68 9.74
CA ALA A 92 -11.32 -4.44 10.49
C ALA A 92 -12.78 -3.96 10.44
N TYR A 93 -13.51 -4.32 9.38
CA TYR A 93 -14.92 -4.00 9.18
C TYR A 93 -15.86 -5.20 9.39
N GLY A 94 -15.44 -6.19 10.19
CA GLY A 94 -16.29 -7.30 10.65
C GLY A 94 -16.19 -8.60 9.84
N GLY A 95 -15.43 -8.62 8.74
CA GLY A 95 -15.05 -9.85 8.03
C GLY A 95 -16.19 -10.59 7.31
N LYS A 96 -17.38 -9.99 7.20
CA LYS A 96 -18.55 -10.58 6.54
C LYS A 96 -19.40 -9.53 5.86
N CYS A 97 -20.16 -9.96 4.86
CA CYS A 97 -21.16 -9.15 4.18
C CYS A 97 -22.27 -8.76 5.16
N ALA A 98 -22.52 -7.46 5.31
CA ALA A 98 -23.59 -6.92 6.14
C ALA A 98 -25.01 -7.28 5.65
N CYS A 99 -25.15 -7.71 4.39
CA CYS A 99 -26.42 -8.07 3.77
C CYS A 99 -26.72 -9.58 3.88
N CYS A 100 -25.86 -10.44 3.30
CA CYS A 100 -26.13 -11.87 3.18
C CYS A 100 -25.25 -12.79 4.07
N GLY A 101 -24.34 -12.23 4.87
CA GLY A 101 -23.48 -13.02 5.76
C GLY A 101 -22.33 -13.78 5.11
N GLU A 102 -22.12 -13.65 3.79
CA GLU A 102 -20.91 -14.16 3.10
C GLU A 102 -19.64 -13.72 3.85
N HIS A 103 -18.69 -14.62 4.07
CA HIS A 103 -17.50 -14.36 4.89
C HIS A 103 -16.18 -14.75 4.19
N THR A 104 -16.27 -15.26 2.96
CA THR A 104 -15.11 -15.52 2.10
C THR A 104 -14.51 -14.19 1.66
N ILE A 105 -13.38 -13.81 2.28
CA ILE A 105 -12.69 -12.52 2.07
C ILE A 105 -12.54 -12.16 0.58
N GLN A 106 -12.28 -13.14 -0.28
CA GLN A 106 -12.10 -12.93 -1.72
C GLN A 106 -13.34 -12.31 -2.37
N PHE A 107 -14.55 -12.65 -1.90
CA PHE A 107 -15.83 -12.12 -2.37
C PHE A 107 -16.20 -10.79 -1.73
N LEU A 108 -15.54 -10.40 -0.65
CA LEU A 108 -15.85 -9.16 0.08
C LEU A 108 -15.24 -7.92 -0.59
N THR A 109 -15.96 -6.82 -0.46
CA THR A 109 -15.58 -5.48 -0.92
C THR A 109 -16.06 -4.43 0.07
N ILE A 110 -15.41 -3.27 0.02
CA ILE A 110 -15.86 -2.08 0.76
C ILE A 110 -16.93 -1.37 -0.05
N ASP A 111 -18.01 -1.00 0.63
CA ASP A 111 -19.09 -0.15 0.16
C ASP A 111 -19.17 1.12 1.03
N HIS A 112 -19.65 2.22 0.44
CA HIS A 112 -19.96 3.43 1.19
C HIS A 112 -21.47 3.47 1.44
N ILE A 113 -21.89 3.54 2.71
CA ILE A 113 -23.29 3.43 3.13
C ILE A 113 -24.15 4.51 2.45
N ASP A 114 -23.76 5.77 2.58
CA ASP A 114 -24.41 6.97 2.05
C ASP A 114 -23.91 7.35 0.64
N GLY A 115 -23.21 6.44 -0.03
CA GLY A 115 -22.51 6.75 -1.27
C GLY A 115 -21.23 7.54 -1.04
N ARG A 116 -20.58 7.95 -2.13
CA ARG A 116 -19.28 8.63 -2.08
C ARG A 116 -19.48 10.13 -1.97
N GLU A 117 -18.86 10.75 -0.96
CA GLU A 117 -18.76 12.21 -0.88
C GLU A 117 -17.84 12.72 -2.01
N GLN A 118 -18.46 13.31 -3.03
CA GLN A 118 -17.89 13.96 -4.21
C GLN A 118 -17.10 13.09 -5.22
N PRO A 119 -17.38 13.21 -6.53
CA PRO A 119 -16.55 12.69 -7.60
C PRO A 119 -15.33 13.61 -7.84
N SER A 120 -14.55 13.92 -6.80
CA SER A 120 -13.29 14.64 -7.01
C SER A 120 -12.27 13.72 -7.70
N SER A 121 -11.40 14.29 -8.51
CA SER A 121 -10.50 13.68 -9.50
C SER A 121 -9.56 12.56 -9.02
N SER A 122 -9.57 12.22 -7.73
CA SER A 122 -8.83 11.09 -7.15
C SER A 122 -9.81 10.03 -6.64
N LYS A 123 -10.36 9.23 -7.57
CA LYS A 123 -11.13 8.03 -7.23
C LYS A 123 -10.17 7.02 -6.58
N THR A 124 -9.99 7.13 -5.27
CA THR A 124 -9.25 6.14 -4.49
C THR A 124 -10.04 4.84 -4.56
N LEU A 125 -9.51 3.87 -5.31
CA LEU A 125 -10.17 2.59 -5.61
C LEU A 125 -9.29 1.41 -5.22
N GLY A 126 -9.94 0.26 -4.98
CA GLY A 126 -9.29 -1.01 -4.72
C GLY A 126 -8.22 -0.92 -3.63
N THR A 127 -6.99 -1.34 -3.95
CA THR A 127 -5.86 -1.38 -3.01
C THR A 127 -5.51 -0.01 -2.42
N SER A 128 -5.68 1.07 -3.18
CA SER A 128 -5.41 2.42 -2.68
C SER A 128 -6.39 2.79 -1.56
N LEU A 129 -7.66 2.42 -1.71
CA LEU A 129 -8.68 2.64 -0.68
C LEU A 129 -8.32 1.92 0.60
N TYR A 130 -7.95 0.65 0.51
CA TYR A 130 -7.55 -0.14 1.67
C TYR A 130 -6.32 0.47 2.39
N SER A 131 -5.36 0.99 1.62
CA SER A 131 -4.18 1.66 2.17
C SER A 131 -4.56 2.95 2.91
N THR A 132 -5.48 3.73 2.35
CA THR A 132 -6.00 4.96 2.96
C THR A 132 -6.80 4.67 4.23
N LEU A 133 -7.66 3.66 4.22
CA LEU A 133 -8.43 3.24 5.41
C LEU A 133 -7.49 2.80 6.52
N LYS A 134 -6.48 1.97 6.21
CA LYS A 134 -5.45 1.56 7.18
C LYS A 134 -4.68 2.76 7.75
N ALA A 135 -4.28 3.71 6.91
CA ALA A 135 -3.55 4.91 7.35
C ALA A 135 -4.39 5.82 8.26
N LYS A 136 -5.72 5.82 8.08
CA LYS A 136 -6.69 6.52 8.93
C LYS A 136 -7.13 5.74 10.17
N GLY A 137 -6.66 4.52 10.36
CA GLY A 137 -7.04 3.68 11.52
C GLY A 137 -8.38 2.97 11.36
N TYR A 138 -8.83 2.70 10.14
CA TYR A 138 -10.10 2.03 9.82
C TYR A 138 -11.35 2.77 10.37
N PRO A 139 -11.62 4.00 9.91
CA PRO A 139 -12.81 4.75 10.33
C PRO A 139 -14.08 3.97 9.97
N THR A 140 -15.06 3.96 10.87
CA THR A 140 -16.31 3.18 10.72
C THR A 140 -17.44 4.00 10.10
N GLU A 141 -17.31 5.32 10.02
CA GLU A 141 -18.34 6.17 9.47
C GLU A 141 -18.48 5.95 7.95
N ASN A 142 -19.72 5.79 7.48
CA ASN A 142 -20.04 5.65 6.05
C ASN A 142 -19.28 4.50 5.33
N ILE A 143 -18.84 3.46 6.04
CA ILE A 143 -18.14 2.31 5.46
C ILE A 143 -18.78 1.02 5.94
N GLN A 144 -19.04 0.10 5.01
CA GLN A 144 -19.47 -1.26 5.32
C GLN A 144 -18.79 -2.30 4.42
N VAL A 145 -18.81 -3.56 4.85
CA VAL A 145 -18.39 -4.69 4.03
C VAL A 145 -19.62 -5.34 3.39
N LEU A 146 -19.56 -5.51 2.07
CA LEU A 146 -20.54 -6.28 1.30
C LEU A 146 -19.81 -7.33 0.48
N CYS A 147 -20.49 -8.43 0.13
CA CYS A 147 -19.99 -9.28 -0.95
C CYS A 147 -20.15 -8.56 -2.30
N PHE A 148 -19.38 -8.97 -3.30
CA PHE A 148 -19.37 -8.34 -4.61
C PHE A 148 -20.77 -8.24 -5.23
N ASN A 149 -21.58 -9.28 -5.09
CA ASN A 149 -22.94 -9.32 -5.63
C ASN A 149 -23.90 -8.38 -4.88
N CYS A 150 -23.84 -8.33 -3.55
CA CYS A 150 -24.67 -7.40 -2.77
C CYS A 150 -24.30 -5.94 -3.03
N ASN A 151 -22.99 -5.64 -3.13
CA ASN A 151 -22.50 -4.31 -3.48
C ASN A 151 -22.98 -3.92 -4.89
N SER A 152 -22.87 -4.83 -5.86
CA SER A 152 -23.32 -4.61 -7.22
C SER A 152 -24.83 -4.38 -7.29
N ALA A 153 -25.63 -5.17 -6.55
CA ALA A 153 -27.08 -5.01 -6.50
C ALA A 153 -27.49 -3.66 -5.89
N LYS A 154 -26.88 -3.25 -4.78
CA LYS A 154 -27.09 -1.91 -4.19
C LYS A 154 -26.81 -0.81 -5.21
N TYR A 155 -25.71 -0.91 -5.95
CA TYR A 155 -25.34 0.08 -6.96
C TYR A 155 -26.30 0.11 -8.17
N GLN A 156 -26.72 -1.04 -8.68
CA GLN A 156 -27.52 -1.14 -9.91
C GLN A 156 -29.03 -1.00 -9.67
N CYS A 157 -29.53 -1.55 -8.56
CA CYS A 157 -30.95 -1.69 -8.27
C CYS A 157 -31.40 -0.82 -7.08
N GLY A 158 -30.48 -0.08 -6.43
CA GLY A 158 -30.75 0.70 -5.22
C GLY A 158 -30.79 -0.14 -3.94
N THR A 159 -31.23 -1.39 -4.03
CA THR A 159 -31.26 -2.36 -2.92
C THR A 159 -30.76 -3.73 -3.36
N CYS A 160 -30.32 -4.55 -2.39
CA CYS A 160 -29.98 -5.94 -2.65
C CYS A 160 -31.24 -6.83 -2.59
N PRO A 161 -31.42 -7.83 -3.47
CA PRO A 161 -32.57 -8.75 -3.41
C PRO A 161 -32.75 -9.50 -2.08
N HIS A 162 -31.72 -9.62 -1.25
CA HIS A 162 -31.86 -10.20 0.11
C HIS A 162 -32.56 -9.26 1.11
N GLN A 163 -32.74 -7.99 0.76
CA GLN A 163 -33.36 -6.94 1.58
C GLN A 163 -34.71 -6.46 1.02
N ALA A 164 -35.21 -7.13 -0.03
CA ALA A 164 -36.52 -6.87 -0.63
C ALA A 164 -37.64 -7.56 0.14
#